data_AF-A0A970TK87-F1
#
_entry.id   AF-A0A970TK87-F1
#
_cell.length_a   1.000
_cell.length_b   1.000
_cell.length_c   1.000
_cell.angle_alpha   90.00
_cell.angle_beta   90.00
_cell.angle_gamma   90.00
#
_symmetry.space_group_name_H-M   'P 1'
#
loop_
_entity.id
_entity.type
_entity.pdbx_description
1 polymer ?
#
loop_
_entity_poly.entity_id
_entity_poly.type
_entity_poly.pdbx_seq_one_letter_code
_entity_poly.pdbx_strand_id
1 'polypeptide(L)'
;TYADTRILVSDEAEEVQEVNHTKFISGSNLCINLTDPTRASPFYNPPNARGEDTFLSTCLSERNVLRVPCYTFHDGFSSYRNLMNGVLPIKLKKIQADSEAIVNRFYHACIGWVRYKPLLLFITQRDHYEEKIEEMRAKITASLPSICAYFGRKDFMNVAMELEKYNKNVKNHYRQYIKMQQIWEKIVRHWE
;
A
#
# COMPACT_ATOMS: atom_id res chain seq x y z
N THR A 1 9.54 16.90 -6.90
CA THR A 1 10.71 17.38 -6.11
C THR A 1 10.24 17.66 -4.69
N TYR A 2 11.08 17.48 -3.67
CA TYR A 2 10.71 17.87 -2.30
C TYR A 2 10.61 19.40 -2.22
N ALA A 3 9.60 19.92 -1.53
CA ALA A 3 9.35 21.35 -1.42
C ALA A 3 9.18 22.09 -2.77
N ASP A 4 8.49 21.48 -3.74
CA ASP A 4 7.97 22.20 -4.90
C ASP A 4 6.98 23.25 -4.39
N THR A 5 7.33 24.51 -4.57
CA THR A 5 6.53 25.64 -4.09
C THR A 5 5.14 25.63 -4.68
N ARG A 6 4.94 25.10 -5.89
CA ARG A 6 3.61 25.01 -6.51
C ARG A 6 2.68 24.07 -5.76
N ILE A 7 3.22 23.01 -5.16
CA ILE A 7 2.46 22.08 -4.31
C ILE A 7 2.18 22.74 -2.96
N LEU A 8 3.15 23.48 -2.40
CA LEU A 8 3.00 24.16 -1.11
C LEU A 8 2.01 25.32 -1.10
N VAL A 9 1.86 26.03 -2.23
CA VAL A 9 0.96 27.19 -2.35
C VAL A 9 -0.36 26.85 -3.03
N SER A 10 -0.53 25.62 -3.51
CA SER A 10 -1.80 25.19 -4.09
C SER A 10 -2.70 24.64 -3.00
N ASP A 11 -3.89 25.23 -2.89
CA ASP A 11 -4.98 24.70 -2.07
C ASP A 11 -5.98 23.88 -2.90
N GLU A 12 -5.66 23.61 -4.17
CA GLU A 12 -6.56 22.92 -5.08
C GLU A 12 -6.54 21.41 -4.82
N ALA A 13 -7.62 20.92 -4.20
CA ALA A 13 -7.85 19.50 -4.04
C ALA A 13 -8.45 18.93 -5.34
N GLU A 14 -7.90 17.80 -5.80
CA GLU A 14 -8.39 17.10 -6.99
C GLU A 14 -9.21 15.86 -6.58
N GLU A 15 -10.34 15.63 -7.23
CA GLU A 15 -11.09 14.39 -7.04
C GLU A 15 -10.40 13.20 -7.70
N VAL A 16 -10.22 12.14 -6.92
CA VAL A 16 -9.59 10.90 -7.39
C VAL A 16 -10.62 10.03 -8.11
N GLN A 17 -10.34 9.80 -9.40
CA GLN A 17 -11.15 8.93 -10.24
C GLN A 17 -10.93 7.45 -9.90
N GLU A 18 -11.97 6.66 -10.10
CA GLU A 18 -11.90 5.21 -9.94
C GLU A 18 -11.29 4.55 -11.16
N VAL A 19 -10.31 3.66 -10.94
CA VAL A 19 -9.68 2.84 -11.96
C VAL A 19 -9.54 1.42 -11.41
N ASN A 20 -10.00 0.42 -12.18
CA ASN A 20 -9.97 -1.00 -11.82
C ASN A 20 -10.54 -1.26 -10.42
N HIS A 21 -11.71 -0.70 -10.11
CA HIS A 21 -12.38 -0.84 -8.81
C HIS A 21 -11.60 -0.23 -7.63
N THR A 22 -10.71 0.73 -7.87
CA THR A 22 -9.91 1.39 -6.83
C THR A 22 -9.89 2.90 -7.03
N LYS A 23 -9.96 3.67 -5.93
CA LYS A 23 -9.60 5.09 -5.93
C LYS A 23 -8.24 5.24 -5.26
N PHE A 24 -7.25 5.75 -5.99
CA PHE A 24 -5.89 5.88 -5.47
C PHE A 24 -5.84 6.69 -4.18
N ILE A 25 -5.39 6.06 -3.09
CA ILE A 25 -5.04 6.74 -1.84
C ILE A 25 -3.56 6.52 -1.55
N SER A 26 -2.89 7.57 -1.09
CA SER A 26 -1.52 7.43 -0.62
C SER A 26 -1.51 6.77 0.76
N GLY A 27 -0.54 5.90 1.03
CA GLY A 27 -0.27 5.36 2.38
C GLY A 27 0.34 6.39 3.33
N SER A 28 -0.22 7.60 3.34
CA SER A 28 0.22 8.74 4.14
C SER A 28 -0.91 9.21 5.06
N ASN A 29 -0.98 10.51 5.36
CA ASN A 29 -2.08 11.07 6.14
C ASN A 29 -3.39 10.87 5.39
N LEU A 30 -4.20 9.92 5.86
CA LEU A 30 -5.55 9.69 5.40
C LEU A 30 -6.52 10.37 6.37
N CYS A 31 -7.27 11.34 5.87
CA CYS A 31 -8.35 11.97 6.63
C CYS A 31 -9.66 11.28 6.28
N ILE A 32 -10.30 10.63 7.26
CA ILE A 32 -11.60 10.01 7.12
C ILE A 32 -12.63 10.90 7.83
N ASN A 33 -13.65 11.33 7.12
CA ASN A 33 -14.76 12.05 7.73
C ASN A 33 -15.66 11.06 8.49
N LEU A 34 -15.72 11.20 9.82
CA LEU A 34 -16.47 10.33 10.73
C LEU A 34 -17.79 10.96 11.22
N THR A 35 -18.25 12.08 10.64
CA THR A 35 -19.54 12.69 11.02
C THR A 35 -20.73 11.76 10.81
N ASP A 36 -20.58 10.80 9.89
CA ASP A 36 -21.58 9.80 9.54
C ASP A 36 -20.87 8.44 9.51
N PRO A 37 -21.12 7.57 10.51
CA PRO A 37 -20.46 6.26 10.63
C PRO A 37 -20.65 5.38 9.39
N THR A 38 -21.71 5.60 8.61
CA THR A 38 -21.99 4.86 7.38
C THR A 38 -20.98 5.13 6.27
N ARG A 39 -20.16 6.19 6.42
CA ARG A 39 -19.09 6.57 5.48
C ARG A 39 -17.79 5.84 5.74
N ALA A 40 -17.62 5.24 6.91
CA ALA A 40 -16.43 4.47 7.22
C ALA A 40 -16.47 3.10 6.53
N SER A 41 -15.36 2.70 5.93
CA SER A 41 -15.17 1.40 5.29
C SER A 41 -14.22 0.53 6.14
N PRO A 42 -14.36 -0.81 6.10
CA PRO A 42 -13.52 -1.68 6.90
C PRO A 42 -12.11 -1.76 6.35
N PHE A 43 -11.13 -1.84 7.25
CA PHE A 43 -9.76 -2.20 6.89
C PHE A 43 -9.62 -3.73 6.86
N TYR A 44 -8.93 -4.23 5.83
CA TYR A 44 -8.65 -5.66 5.69
C TYR A 44 -7.24 -5.86 5.13
N ASN A 45 -6.60 -6.93 5.56
CA ASN A 45 -5.41 -7.49 4.92
C ASN A 45 -5.50 -9.02 4.93
N PRO A 46 -4.99 -9.70 3.89
CA PRO A 46 -4.59 -11.09 4.02
C PRO A 46 -3.68 -11.25 5.24
N PRO A 47 -3.72 -12.38 5.97
CA PRO A 47 -2.92 -12.57 7.17
C PRO A 47 -1.45 -12.23 6.93
N ASN A 48 -0.81 -11.46 7.82
CA ASN A 48 0.61 -11.06 7.72
C ASN A 48 1.01 -10.30 6.44
N ALA A 49 0.07 -9.82 5.64
CA ALA A 49 0.33 -8.92 4.51
C ALA A 49 0.33 -7.44 4.95
N ARG A 50 0.79 -6.56 4.07
CA ARG A 50 0.76 -5.10 4.26
C ARG A 50 0.17 -4.42 3.03
N GLY A 51 -1.11 -4.05 3.09
CA GLY A 51 -1.86 -3.48 1.98
C GLY A 51 -3.22 -2.91 2.41
N GLU A 52 -3.38 -2.55 3.69
CA GLU A 52 -4.65 -2.17 4.31
C GLU A 52 -5.26 -0.96 3.61
N ASP A 53 -4.46 0.07 3.34
CA ASP A 53 -4.88 1.26 2.59
C ASP A 53 -5.25 0.88 1.14
N THR A 54 -4.53 -0.08 0.55
CA THR A 54 -4.84 -0.57 -0.79
C THR A 54 -6.19 -1.30 -0.82
N PHE A 55 -6.54 -2.07 0.21
CA PHE A 55 -7.87 -2.70 0.27
C PHE A 55 -8.97 -1.73 0.68
N LEU A 56 -8.65 -0.71 1.49
CA LEU A 56 -9.56 0.39 1.74
C LEU A 56 -9.92 1.08 0.41
N SER A 57 -8.94 1.29 -0.47
CA SER A 57 -9.13 1.93 -1.77
C SER A 57 -10.18 1.27 -2.66
N THR A 58 -10.42 -0.04 -2.47
CA THR A 58 -11.40 -0.81 -3.24
C THR A 58 -12.81 -0.72 -2.65
N CYS A 59 -12.98 -0.03 -1.52
CA CYS A 59 -14.25 0.20 -0.83
C CYS A 59 -14.74 1.65 -1.00
N LEU A 60 -14.16 2.42 -1.93
CA LEU A 60 -14.37 3.87 -2.05
C LEU A 60 -15.14 4.29 -3.32
N SER A 61 -15.64 3.36 -4.13
CA SER A 61 -16.35 3.68 -5.38
C SER A 61 -17.43 4.75 -5.19
N GLU A 62 -18.29 4.56 -4.17
CA GLU A 62 -19.38 5.50 -3.82
C GLU A 62 -18.94 6.69 -2.94
N ARG A 63 -17.64 6.94 -2.78
CA ARG A 63 -17.10 7.99 -1.90
C ARG A 63 -16.38 9.07 -2.68
N ASN A 64 -16.56 10.31 -2.29
CA ASN A 64 -15.75 11.41 -2.80
C ASN A 64 -14.37 11.35 -2.14
N VAL A 65 -13.33 11.10 -2.93
CA VAL A 65 -11.94 11.01 -2.45
C VAL A 65 -11.19 12.19 -3.03
N LEU A 66 -10.64 13.04 -2.16
CA LEU A 66 -9.90 14.23 -2.56
C LEU A 66 -8.40 14.03 -2.32
N ARG A 67 -7.59 14.29 -3.34
CA ARG A 67 -6.14 14.38 -3.23
C ARG A 67 -5.76 15.82 -2.93
N VAL A 68 -5.31 16.07 -1.71
CA VAL A 68 -4.81 17.37 -1.26
C VAL A 68 -3.30 17.43 -1.47
N PRO A 69 -2.76 18.45 -2.15
CA PRO A 69 -1.33 18.59 -2.44
C PRO A 69 -0.53 18.98 -1.18
N CYS A 70 -0.31 18.06 -0.25
CA CYS A 70 0.49 18.30 0.96
C CYS A 70 1.76 17.44 1.00
N TYR A 71 2.83 17.99 1.57
CA TYR A 71 4.04 17.22 1.86
C TYR A 71 3.94 16.56 3.23
N THR A 72 4.11 15.24 3.26
CA THR A 72 4.14 14.46 4.50
C THR A 72 5.51 13.84 4.73
N PHE A 73 6.02 13.94 5.95
CA PHE A 73 7.32 13.41 6.33
C PHE A 73 7.16 12.41 7.48
N HIS A 74 7.06 11.10 7.19
CA HIS A 74 6.90 10.08 8.23
C HIS A 74 8.19 9.80 9.01
N ASP A 75 9.30 9.56 8.31
CA ASP A 75 10.63 9.29 8.91
C ASP A 75 11.54 10.54 8.90
N GLY A 76 11.01 11.66 8.40
CA GLY A 76 11.79 12.88 8.22
C GLY A 76 12.10 13.59 9.53
N PHE A 77 11.19 13.59 10.51
CA PHE A 77 11.36 14.38 11.74
C PHE A 77 12.58 13.96 12.56
N SER A 78 12.86 12.65 12.64
CA SER A 78 14.06 12.13 13.32
C SER A 78 15.35 12.41 12.52
N SER A 79 15.24 12.48 11.18
CA SER A 79 16.39 12.64 10.27
C SER A 79 16.71 14.10 9.92
N TYR A 80 15.72 14.99 10.01
CA TYR A 80 15.76 16.41 9.66
C TYR A 80 15.13 17.22 10.80
N ARG A 81 15.93 17.46 11.84
CA ARG A 81 15.50 18.12 13.09
C ARG A 81 14.85 19.49 12.90
N ASN A 82 15.17 20.18 11.81
CA ASN A 82 14.64 21.52 11.50
C ASN A 82 13.28 21.49 10.77
N LEU A 83 12.72 20.32 10.46
CA LEU A 83 11.36 20.22 9.89
C LEU A 83 10.32 20.89 10.79
N MET A 84 10.47 20.75 12.12
CA MET A 84 9.57 21.39 13.10
C MET A 84 9.68 22.92 13.12
N ASN A 85 10.75 23.48 12.56
CA ASN A 85 10.95 24.92 12.42
C ASN A 85 10.51 25.45 11.04
N GLY A 86 9.75 24.65 10.27
CA GLY A 86 9.29 25.01 8.93
C GLY A 86 10.36 24.89 7.83
N VAL A 87 11.54 24.34 8.14
CA VAL A 87 12.62 24.17 7.16
C VAL A 87 12.46 22.84 6.43
N LEU A 88 12.04 22.91 5.17
CA LEU A 88 11.92 21.74 4.31
C LEU A 88 13.26 21.41 3.62
N PRO A 89 13.74 20.16 3.69
CA PRO A 89 14.98 19.78 3.02
C PRO A 89 14.82 19.81 1.50
N ILE A 90 15.68 20.58 0.82
CA ILE A 90 15.71 20.68 -0.64
C ILE A 90 16.36 19.42 -1.26
N LYS A 91 17.17 18.71 -0.47
CA LYS A 91 17.80 17.44 -0.85
C LYS A 91 17.74 16.46 0.32
N LEU A 92 17.24 15.25 0.07
CA LEU A 92 17.25 14.19 1.08
C LEU A 92 18.61 13.48 1.13
N LYS A 93 19.03 13.09 2.33
CA LYS A 93 20.14 12.15 2.54
C LYS A 93 19.83 10.84 1.83
N LYS A 94 20.81 10.35 1.07
CA LYS A 94 20.72 9.05 0.40
C LYS A 94 20.79 7.95 1.46
N ILE A 95 19.77 7.11 1.51
CA ILE A 95 19.80 5.87 2.31
C ILE A 95 20.70 4.90 1.57
N GLN A 96 21.77 4.43 2.22
CA GLN A 96 22.67 3.43 1.65
C GLN A 96 22.27 2.03 2.15
N ALA A 97 22.59 1.01 1.36
CA ALA A 97 22.37 -0.40 1.73
C ALA A 97 23.52 -0.92 2.61
N ASP A 98 24.08 -0.07 3.47
CA ASP A 98 25.28 -0.30 4.26
C ASP A 98 25.00 -0.79 5.68
N SER A 99 23.72 -0.79 6.11
CA SER A 99 23.31 -1.33 7.41
C SER A 99 22.34 -2.50 7.27
N GLU A 100 22.54 -3.50 8.11
CA GLU A 100 21.68 -4.68 8.20
C GLU A 100 20.22 -4.29 8.50
N ALA A 101 20.01 -3.25 9.32
CA ALA A 101 18.67 -2.74 9.65
C ALA A 101 17.91 -2.25 8.39
N ILE A 102 18.58 -1.53 7.49
CA ILE A 102 17.98 -1.05 6.24
C ILE A 102 17.66 -2.22 5.32
N VAL A 103 18.59 -3.18 5.19
CA VAL A 103 18.40 -4.38 4.36
C VAL A 103 17.25 -5.24 4.90
N ASN A 104 17.15 -5.42 6.22
CA ASN A 104 16.05 -6.12 6.89
C ASN A 104 14.71 -5.42 6.64
N ARG A 105 14.64 -4.09 6.78
CA ARG A 105 13.41 -3.33 6.50
C ARG A 105 12.97 -3.50 5.05
N PHE A 106 13.91 -3.41 4.10
CA PHE A 106 13.61 -3.59 2.68
C PHE A 106 13.12 -5.02 2.38
N TYR A 107 13.79 -6.04 2.90
CA TYR A 107 13.36 -7.43 2.77
C TYR A 107 11.92 -7.65 3.29
N HIS A 108 11.60 -7.16 4.48
CA HIS A 108 10.25 -7.27 5.03
C HIS A 108 9.20 -6.48 4.23
N ALA A 109 9.58 -5.37 3.60
CA ALA A 109 8.70 -4.65 2.67
C ALA A 109 8.39 -5.51 1.43
N CYS A 110 9.40 -6.13 0.81
CA CYS A 110 9.20 -7.04 -0.32
C CYS A 110 8.24 -8.20 0.03
N ILE A 111 8.43 -8.80 1.20
CA ILE A 111 7.55 -9.86 1.73
C ILE A 111 6.13 -9.31 1.94
N GLY A 112 5.98 -8.17 2.60
CA GLY A 112 4.66 -7.57 2.82
C GLY A 112 3.93 -7.27 1.50
N TRP A 113 4.64 -6.76 0.50
CA TRP A 113 4.09 -6.39 -0.80
C TRP A 113 3.65 -7.59 -1.62
N VAL A 114 4.48 -8.64 -1.70
CA VAL A 114 4.14 -9.82 -2.50
C VAL A 114 2.92 -10.56 -1.96
N ARG A 115 2.71 -10.51 -0.64
CA ARG A 115 1.59 -11.18 0.05
C ARG A 115 0.22 -10.61 -0.31
N TYR A 116 0.07 -9.29 -0.40
CA TYR A 116 -1.25 -8.71 -0.67
C TYR A 116 -1.62 -8.73 -2.16
N LYS A 117 -0.63 -8.75 -3.06
CA LYS A 117 -0.83 -8.58 -4.51
C LYS A 117 -1.79 -9.59 -5.13
N PRO A 118 -1.72 -10.90 -4.84
CA PRO A 118 -2.69 -11.86 -5.36
C PRO A 118 -4.13 -11.47 -5.07
N LEU A 119 -4.47 -11.10 -3.82
CA LEU A 119 -5.83 -10.69 -3.50
C LEU A 119 -6.23 -9.41 -4.25
N LEU A 120 -5.34 -8.42 -4.32
CA LEU A 120 -5.61 -7.18 -5.04
C LEU A 120 -5.95 -7.44 -6.51
N LEU A 121 -5.14 -8.24 -7.21
CA LEU A 121 -5.40 -8.61 -8.60
C LEU A 121 -6.71 -9.37 -8.75
N PHE A 122 -7.01 -10.27 -7.82
CA PHE A 122 -8.23 -11.06 -7.83
C PHE A 122 -9.52 -10.25 -7.57
N ILE A 123 -9.39 -9.08 -6.93
CA ILE A 123 -10.48 -8.10 -6.75
C ILE A 123 -10.61 -7.20 -7.98
N THR A 124 -9.48 -6.66 -8.46
CA THR A 124 -9.48 -5.52 -9.40
C THR A 124 -9.43 -5.93 -10.87
N GLN A 125 -8.85 -7.10 -11.18
CA GLN A 125 -8.52 -7.55 -12.53
C GLN A 125 -8.67 -9.07 -12.64
N ARG A 126 -9.81 -9.61 -12.18
CA ARG A 126 -10.04 -11.05 -12.05
C ARG A 126 -9.86 -11.81 -13.38
N ASP A 127 -10.31 -11.23 -14.48
CA ASP A 127 -10.25 -11.87 -15.81
C ASP A 127 -8.81 -12.07 -16.32
N HIS A 128 -7.88 -11.22 -15.85
CA HIS A 128 -6.45 -11.29 -16.18
C HIS A 128 -5.60 -11.84 -15.02
N TYR A 129 -6.23 -12.43 -14.00
CA TYR A 129 -5.55 -12.82 -12.78
C TYR A 129 -4.37 -13.77 -13.03
N GLU A 130 -4.61 -14.88 -13.73
CA GLU A 130 -3.58 -15.90 -13.98
C GLU A 130 -2.42 -15.33 -14.81
N GLU A 131 -2.73 -14.58 -15.87
CA GLU A 131 -1.73 -13.90 -16.70
C GLU A 131 -0.83 -12.98 -15.85
N LYS A 132 -1.42 -12.18 -14.97
CA LYS A 132 -0.69 -11.25 -14.10
C LYS A 132 0.16 -11.96 -13.06
N ILE A 133 -0.30 -13.09 -12.53
CA ILE A 133 0.49 -13.91 -11.60
C ILE A 133 1.69 -14.53 -12.30
N GLU A 134 1.53 -15.03 -13.54
CA GLU A 134 2.65 -15.55 -14.33
C GLU A 134 3.66 -14.45 -14.67
N GLU A 135 3.19 -13.26 -15.05
CA GLU A 135 4.04 -12.09 -15.27
C GLU A 135 4.87 -11.74 -14.03
N MET A 136 4.23 -11.74 -12.85
CA MET A 136 4.91 -11.52 -11.57
C MET A 136 5.95 -12.61 -11.28
N ARG A 137 5.59 -13.89 -11.49
CA ARG A 137 6.50 -15.02 -11.28
C ARG A 137 7.75 -14.89 -12.15
N ALA A 138 7.59 -14.59 -13.44
CA ALA A 138 8.71 -14.41 -14.36
C ALA A 138 9.64 -13.27 -13.91
N LYS A 139 9.08 -12.10 -13.56
CA LYS A 139 9.85 -10.94 -13.09
C LYS A 139 10.58 -11.20 -11.77
N ILE A 140 9.95 -11.91 -10.84
CA ILE A 140 10.56 -12.26 -9.55
C ILE A 140 11.70 -13.25 -9.77
N THR A 141 11.48 -14.32 -10.54
CA THR A 141 12.53 -15.31 -10.85
C THR A 141 13.73 -14.67 -11.53
N ALA A 142 13.52 -13.73 -12.45
CA ALA A 142 14.60 -13.03 -13.14
C ALA A 142 15.38 -12.07 -12.23
N SER A 143 14.71 -11.39 -11.29
CA SER A 143 15.31 -10.31 -10.51
C SER A 143 15.92 -10.74 -9.17
N LEU A 144 15.35 -11.76 -8.51
CA LEU A 144 15.78 -12.18 -7.18
C LEU A 144 17.26 -12.60 -7.09
N PRO A 145 17.86 -13.33 -8.05
CA PRO A 145 19.28 -13.67 -7.97
C PRO A 145 20.20 -12.44 -7.87
N SER A 146 19.92 -11.40 -8.66
CA SER A 146 20.67 -10.14 -8.62
C SER A 146 20.44 -9.37 -7.32
N ILE A 147 19.22 -9.37 -6.79
CA ILE A 147 18.90 -8.76 -5.49
C ILE A 147 19.65 -9.48 -4.37
N CYS A 148 19.61 -10.82 -4.36
CA CYS A 148 20.35 -11.65 -3.40
C CYS A 148 21.86 -11.37 -3.44
N ALA A 149 22.44 -11.27 -4.64
CA ALA A 149 23.85 -10.97 -4.82
C ALA A 149 24.21 -9.56 -4.33
N TYR A 150 23.38 -8.56 -4.66
CA TYR A 150 23.62 -7.17 -4.27
C TYR A 150 23.59 -6.98 -2.75
N PHE A 151 22.62 -7.58 -2.06
CA PHE A 151 22.48 -7.46 -0.60
C PHE A 151 23.24 -8.54 0.18
N GLY A 152 23.89 -9.50 -0.50
CA GLY A 152 24.55 -10.65 0.13
C GLY A 152 23.59 -11.55 0.93
N ARG A 153 22.29 -11.54 0.63
CA ARG A 153 21.24 -12.19 1.44
C ARG A 153 20.37 -13.12 0.60
N LYS A 154 20.50 -14.42 0.82
CA LYS A 154 19.71 -15.44 0.09
C LYS A 154 18.24 -15.46 0.47
N ASP A 155 17.87 -14.95 1.65
CA ASP A 155 16.48 -14.94 2.13
C ASP A 155 15.52 -14.20 1.20
N PHE A 156 16.01 -13.28 0.35
CA PHE A 156 15.16 -12.63 -0.65
C PHE A 156 14.47 -13.65 -1.59
N MET A 157 15.02 -14.85 -1.76
CA MET A 157 14.36 -15.96 -2.46
C MET A 157 12.99 -16.33 -1.87
N ASN A 158 12.75 -16.05 -0.59
CA ASN A 158 11.47 -16.29 0.07
C ASN A 158 10.33 -15.46 -0.53
N VAL A 159 10.62 -14.35 -1.22
CA VAL A 159 9.59 -13.54 -1.91
C VAL A 159 8.82 -14.37 -2.94
N ALA A 160 9.52 -15.25 -3.68
CA ALA A 160 8.87 -16.15 -4.64
C ALA A 160 7.96 -17.17 -3.94
N MET A 161 8.40 -17.73 -2.81
CA MET A 161 7.60 -18.68 -2.04
C MET A 161 6.35 -18.03 -1.44
N GLU A 162 6.47 -16.79 -0.97
CA GLU A 162 5.34 -16.03 -0.44
C GLU A 162 4.32 -15.66 -1.54
N LEU A 163 4.77 -15.36 -2.77
CA LEU A 163 3.84 -15.19 -3.91
C LEU A 163 2.96 -16.42 -4.10
N GLU A 164 3.57 -17.60 -4.21
CA GLU A 164 2.84 -18.83 -4.48
C GLU A 164 1.92 -19.23 -3.32
N LYS A 165 2.38 -19.02 -2.09
CA LYS A 165 1.56 -19.26 -0.90
C LYS A 165 0.27 -18.42 -0.92
N TYR A 166 0.35 -17.14 -1.28
CA TYR A 166 -0.81 -16.24 -1.29
C TYR A 166 -1.66 -16.41 -2.53
N ASN A 167 -1.05 -16.73 -3.68
CA ASN A 167 -1.75 -17.15 -4.89
C ASN A 167 -2.64 -18.37 -4.62
N LYS A 168 -2.08 -19.45 -4.04
CA LYS A 168 -2.83 -20.67 -3.70
C LYS A 168 -4.03 -20.42 -2.78
N ASN A 169 -3.92 -19.42 -1.89
CA ASN A 169 -4.95 -19.08 -0.91
C ASN A 169 -5.87 -17.92 -1.34
N VAL A 170 -5.72 -17.39 -2.56
CA VAL A 170 -6.36 -16.14 -2.99
C VAL A 170 -7.88 -16.18 -2.86
N LYS A 171 -8.51 -17.30 -3.25
CA LYS A 171 -9.97 -17.48 -3.14
C LYS A 171 -10.43 -17.46 -1.68
N ASN A 172 -9.63 -18.02 -0.77
CA ASN A 172 -9.94 -17.98 0.65
C ASN A 172 -9.82 -16.56 1.22
N HIS A 173 -8.75 -15.85 0.88
CA HIS A 173 -8.58 -14.45 1.27
C HIS A 173 -9.72 -13.58 0.73
N TYR A 174 -10.15 -13.80 -0.51
CA TYR A 174 -11.29 -13.09 -1.10
C TYR A 174 -12.59 -13.35 -0.33
N ARG A 175 -12.90 -14.60 0.04
CA ARG A 175 -14.06 -14.91 0.88
C ARG A 175 -14.01 -14.20 2.23
N GLN A 176 -12.83 -14.13 2.85
CA GLN A 176 -12.64 -13.42 4.12
C GLN A 176 -12.83 -11.91 3.96
N TYR A 177 -12.31 -11.33 2.87
CA TYR A 177 -12.49 -9.93 2.51
C TYR A 177 -13.99 -9.58 2.36
N ILE A 178 -14.75 -10.35 1.57
CA ILE A 178 -16.19 -10.14 1.41
C ILE A 178 -16.94 -10.32 2.74
N LYS A 179 -16.58 -11.35 3.52
CA LYS A 179 -17.19 -11.57 4.84
C LYS A 179 -16.94 -10.40 5.79
N MET A 180 -15.75 -9.79 5.75
CA MET A 180 -15.44 -8.61 6.55
C MET A 180 -16.34 -7.44 6.19
N GLN A 181 -16.53 -7.16 4.89
CA GLN A 181 -17.43 -6.10 4.43
C GLN A 181 -18.86 -6.32 4.91
N GLN A 182 -19.38 -7.54 4.78
CA GLN A 182 -20.72 -7.90 5.26
C GLN A 182 -20.89 -7.76 6.78
N ILE A 183 -19.86 -8.11 7.56
CA ILE A 183 -19.88 -7.94 9.01
C ILE A 183 -19.86 -6.45 9.36
N TRP A 184 -19.02 -5.68 8.67
CA TRP A 184 -18.90 -4.24 8.88
C TRP A 184 -20.23 -3.52 8.61
N GLU A 185 -20.89 -3.81 7.50
CA GLU A 185 -22.22 -3.27 7.18
C GLU A 185 -23.24 -3.55 8.28
N LYS A 186 -23.23 -4.75 8.85
CA LYS A 186 -24.13 -5.11 9.97
C LYS A 186 -23.82 -4.34 11.23
N ILE A 187 -22.53 -4.13 11.54
CA ILE A 187 -22.12 -3.33 12.69
C ILE A 187 -22.61 -1.91 12.49
N VAL A 188 -22.27 -1.27 11.36
CA VAL A 188 -22.66 0.12 11.06
C VAL A 188 -24.16 0.34 11.15
N ARG A 189 -24.99 -0.55 10.56
CA ARG A 189 -26.46 -0.47 10.63
C ARG A 189 -27.03 -0.64 12.04
N HIS A 190 -26.30 -1.26 12.96
CA HIS A 190 -26.74 -1.38 14.35
C HIS A 190 -26.53 -0.07 15.14
N TRP A 191 -25.71 0.85 14.62
CA TRP A 191 -25.46 2.16 15.22
C TRP A 191 -26.27 3.29 14.56
N GLU A 192 -27.11 2.97 13.57
CA GLU A 192 -28.18 3.85 13.04
C GLU A 192 -29.43 3.79 13.93
#